data_AF-A0A347U6G0-F1
#
_entry.id   AF-A0A347U6G0-F1
#
_cell.length_a   1.000
_cell.length_b   1.000
_cell.length_c   1.000
_cell.angle_alpha   90.00
_cell.angle_beta   90.00
_cell.angle_gamma   90.00
#
_symmetry.space_group_name_H-M   'P 1'
#
loop_
_entity.id
_entity.type
_entity.pdbx_description
1 polymer ?
#
loop_
_entity_poly.entity_id
_entity_poly.type
_entity_poly.pdbx_seq_one_letter_code
_entity_poly.pdbx_strand_id
1 'polypeptide(L)'
;MILVYDGTFEGFLSLVYEVYYKKLKPIKIYKTLPNEMIFEEIIEIETSKEKYEKVFNALKIKFPKDCFEKILNIFMCDSKEFEMALLEYIIIGFKDLKQLYNINNSCVFYLNSLEKELFRLVHKMYAFIRFEELEDGTLYGKIESKFNVVYFLGKHFLKRFNNQNFIIHDLNRKLAFVKIDEEFSIQEIAYFDEPIYSSNEEKFQKLWKSFFKGVTIKERINLKLQQNLVPLVYRTYMSEFFD
;
A
#
# COMPACT_ATOMS: atom_id res chain seq x y z
N MET A 1 29.52 0.77 -4.01
CA MET A 1 28.80 2.05 -4.14
C MET A 1 27.40 1.91 -3.57
N ILE A 2 26.88 2.98 -3.00
CA ILE A 2 25.52 3.12 -2.48
C ILE A 2 24.77 4.06 -3.41
N LEU A 3 23.51 3.74 -3.71
CA LEU A 3 22.65 4.61 -4.51
C LEU A 3 21.59 5.25 -3.63
N VAL A 4 21.30 6.51 -3.88
CA VAL A 4 20.24 7.26 -3.21
C VAL A 4 19.29 7.81 -4.26
N TYR A 5 17.98 7.73 -4.02
CA TYR A 5 16.95 8.29 -4.90
C TYR A 5 15.81 8.88 -4.04
N ASP A 6 14.87 9.58 -4.65
CA ASP A 6 13.81 10.33 -3.97
C ASP A 6 12.67 9.50 -3.34
N GLY A 7 12.74 8.17 -3.38
CA GLY A 7 11.70 7.28 -2.85
C GLY A 7 10.51 7.05 -3.79
N THR A 8 10.41 7.78 -4.91
CA THR A 8 9.30 7.67 -5.87
C THR A 8 9.46 6.49 -6.83
N PHE A 9 8.37 6.06 -7.45
CA PHE A 9 8.43 4.99 -8.44
C PHE A 9 9.27 5.41 -9.67
N GLU A 10 9.09 6.65 -10.13
CA GLU A 10 9.83 7.26 -11.23
C GLU A 10 11.33 7.36 -10.95
N GLY A 11 11.70 7.77 -9.73
CA GLY A 11 13.08 7.84 -9.29
C GLY A 11 13.73 6.46 -9.24
N PHE A 12 13.01 5.44 -8.75
CA PHE A 12 13.51 4.07 -8.77
C PHE A 12 13.71 3.53 -10.18
N LEU A 13 12.79 3.80 -11.12
CA LEU A 13 12.98 3.38 -12.52
C LEU A 13 14.15 4.12 -13.19
N SER A 14 14.39 5.38 -12.82
CA SER A 14 15.60 6.11 -13.21
C SER A 14 16.86 5.45 -12.65
N LEU A 15 16.83 4.98 -11.40
CA LEU A 15 17.91 4.19 -10.79
C LEU A 15 18.13 2.86 -11.52
N VAL A 16 17.07 2.13 -11.87
CA VAL A 16 17.16 0.89 -12.66
C VAL A 16 17.84 1.16 -14.01
N TYR A 17 17.49 2.27 -14.67
CA TYR A 17 18.13 2.68 -15.92
C TYR A 17 19.64 2.84 -15.75
N GLU A 18 20.06 3.61 -14.74
CA GLU A 18 21.46 3.90 -14.45
C GLU A 18 22.25 2.63 -14.14
N VAL A 19 21.70 1.76 -13.29
CA VAL A 19 22.30 0.45 -12.99
C VAL A 19 22.44 -0.40 -14.24
N TYR A 20 21.40 -0.48 -15.08
CA TYR A 20 21.38 -1.36 -16.24
C TYR A 20 22.34 -0.89 -17.35
N TYR A 21 22.37 0.41 -17.66
CA TYR A 21 23.15 0.99 -18.75
C TYR A 21 24.58 1.36 -18.35
N LYS A 22 24.77 1.98 -17.18
CA LYS A 22 26.12 2.31 -16.67
C LYS A 22 26.80 1.17 -15.92
N LYS A 23 26.14 0.01 -15.81
CA LYS A 23 26.68 -1.20 -15.15
C LYS A 23 27.11 -0.94 -13.71
N LEU A 24 26.38 -0.07 -13.01
CA LEU A 24 26.60 0.18 -11.59
C LEU A 24 26.36 -1.10 -10.78
N LYS A 25 27.08 -1.24 -9.68
CA LYS A 25 26.98 -2.39 -8.78
C LYS A 25 26.67 -1.89 -7.37
N PRO A 26 25.40 -1.51 -7.11
CA PRO A 26 24.99 -1.06 -5.79
C PRO A 26 25.12 -2.20 -4.78
N ILE A 27 25.64 -1.88 -3.59
CA ILE A 27 25.56 -2.76 -2.42
C ILE A 27 24.31 -2.47 -1.57
N LYS A 28 23.79 -1.23 -1.66
CA LYS A 28 22.60 -0.78 -0.94
C LYS A 28 21.95 0.39 -1.68
N ILE A 29 20.64 0.52 -1.50
CA ILE A 29 19.82 1.62 -2.02
C ILE A 29 19.11 2.27 -0.84
N TYR A 30 19.10 3.60 -0.78
CA TYR A 30 18.36 4.37 0.20
C TYR A 30 17.43 5.39 -0.47
N LYS A 31 16.35 5.76 0.23
CA LYS A 31 15.42 6.83 -0.20
C LYS A 31 15.86 8.23 0.23
N THR A 32 16.80 8.31 1.16
CA THR A 32 17.36 9.55 1.67
C THR A 32 18.83 9.32 1.98
N LEU A 33 19.59 10.40 2.02
CA LEU A 33 20.98 10.34 2.44
C LEU A 33 21.06 9.76 3.87
N PRO A 34 21.90 8.75 4.10
CA PRO A 34 22.10 8.22 5.44
C PRO A 34 22.77 9.28 6.33
N ASN A 35 22.33 9.36 7.58
CA ASN A 35 22.88 10.30 8.57
C ASN A 35 24.16 9.79 9.24
N GLU A 36 24.59 8.57 8.93
CA GLU A 36 25.78 7.92 9.50
C GLU A 36 26.99 8.07 8.58
N MET A 37 28.20 7.97 9.17
CA MET A 37 29.44 8.02 8.41
C MET A 37 29.58 6.77 7.54
N ILE A 38 29.49 6.96 6.23
CA ILE A 38 29.60 5.92 5.21
C ILE A 38 30.96 6.04 4.53
N PHE A 39 31.67 4.93 4.41
CA PHE A 39 32.99 4.87 3.76
C PHE A 39 32.89 4.55 2.27
N GLU A 40 31.73 4.08 1.81
CA GLU A 40 31.44 3.79 0.42
C GLU A 40 31.05 5.03 -0.38
N GLU A 41 31.40 5.04 -1.66
CA GLU A 41 30.94 6.06 -2.60
C GLU A 41 29.40 6.07 -2.68
N ILE A 42 28.81 7.25 -2.47
CA ILE A 42 27.38 7.51 -2.58
C ILE A 42 27.10 8.21 -3.91
N ILE A 43 26.16 7.68 -4.69
CA ILE A 43 25.69 8.30 -5.93
C ILE A 43 24.21 8.61 -5.77
N GLU A 44 23.88 9.90 -5.84
CA GLU A 44 22.50 10.36 -5.91
C GLU A 44 21.98 10.24 -7.33
N ILE A 45 20.82 9.61 -7.49
CA ILE A 45 20.17 9.41 -8.77
C ILE A 45 19.03 10.40 -8.89
N GLU A 46 19.17 11.32 -9.84
CA GLU A 46 18.11 12.25 -10.21
C GLU A 46 17.01 11.56 -11.00
N THR A 47 15.76 11.86 -10.62
CA THR A 47 14.56 11.41 -11.33
C THR A 47 14.49 12.09 -12.70
N SER A 48 14.47 11.28 -13.76
CA SER A 48 14.54 11.76 -15.14
C SER A 48 13.41 11.15 -15.96
N LYS A 49 12.57 12.02 -16.55
CA LYS A 49 11.41 11.59 -17.34
C LYS A 49 11.76 10.60 -18.44
N GLU A 50 12.76 10.94 -19.24
CA GLU A 50 13.24 10.10 -20.33
C GLU A 50 13.69 8.69 -19.85
N LYS A 51 14.40 8.63 -18.72
CA LYS A 51 14.95 7.38 -18.19
C LYS A 51 13.84 6.50 -17.62
N TYR A 52 12.95 7.06 -16.80
CA TYR A 52 11.86 6.28 -16.21
C TYR A 52 10.91 5.78 -17.30
N GLU A 53 10.52 6.60 -18.28
CA GLU A 53 9.57 6.20 -19.33
C GLU A 53 10.13 5.05 -20.17
N LYS A 54 11.43 5.08 -20.47
CA LYS A 54 12.11 4.02 -21.20
C LYS A 54 12.09 2.69 -20.45
N VAL A 55 12.37 2.69 -19.15
CA VAL A 55 12.31 1.46 -18.33
C VAL A 55 10.87 1.01 -18.16
N PHE A 56 9.94 1.91 -17.87
CA PHE A 56 8.53 1.61 -17.69
C PHE A 56 7.92 0.95 -18.92
N ASN A 57 8.14 1.53 -20.11
CA ASN A 57 7.65 0.97 -21.38
C ASN A 57 8.30 -0.39 -21.68
N ALA A 58 9.61 -0.54 -21.39
CA ALA A 58 10.29 -1.82 -21.56
C ALA A 58 9.71 -2.90 -20.64
N LEU A 59 9.42 -2.57 -19.37
CA LEU A 59 8.75 -3.48 -18.44
C LEU A 59 7.36 -3.86 -18.95
N LYS A 60 6.53 -2.88 -19.33
CA LYS A 60 5.17 -3.11 -19.83
C LYS A 60 5.10 -4.00 -21.07
N ILE A 61 6.08 -3.90 -21.97
CA ILE A 61 6.14 -4.68 -23.22
C ILE A 61 6.73 -6.08 -22.98
N LYS A 62 7.78 -6.19 -22.17
CA LYS A 62 8.55 -7.43 -22.04
C LYS A 62 8.11 -8.34 -20.89
N PHE A 63 7.57 -7.78 -19.82
CA PHE A 63 7.21 -8.57 -18.64
C PHE A 63 5.77 -9.08 -18.77
N PRO A 64 5.52 -10.34 -18.36
CA PRO A 64 4.17 -10.84 -18.13
C PRO A 64 3.38 -9.91 -17.19
N LYS A 65 2.07 -9.82 -17.41
CA LYS A 65 1.19 -8.88 -16.69
C LYS A 65 1.27 -9.03 -15.17
N ASP A 66 1.26 -10.27 -14.67
CA ASP A 66 1.38 -10.60 -13.25
C ASP A 66 2.73 -10.15 -12.66
N CYS A 67 3.83 -10.32 -13.40
CA CYS A 67 5.15 -9.87 -12.96
C CYS A 67 5.26 -8.34 -12.94
N PHE A 68 4.65 -7.67 -13.92
CA PHE A 68 4.59 -6.21 -13.95
C PHE A 68 3.72 -5.65 -12.81
N GLU A 69 2.54 -6.24 -12.59
CA GLU A 69 1.67 -5.88 -11.46
C GLU A 69 2.38 -6.09 -10.12
N LYS A 70 3.16 -7.18 -9.97
CA LYS A 70 3.98 -7.40 -8.78
C LYS A 70 4.96 -6.27 -8.53
N ILE A 71 5.65 -5.76 -9.55
CA ILE A 71 6.57 -4.61 -9.39
C ILE A 71 5.81 -3.41 -8.78
N LEU A 72 4.62 -3.11 -9.28
CA LEU A 72 3.77 -2.03 -8.75
C LEU A 72 3.29 -2.32 -7.32
N ASN A 73 2.88 -3.56 -7.04
CA ASN A 73 2.39 -3.97 -5.72
C ASN A 73 3.48 -3.87 -4.65
N ILE A 74 4.73 -4.23 -4.99
CA ILE A 74 5.87 -4.15 -4.06
C ILE A 74 6.15 -2.71 -3.66
N PHE A 75 5.94 -1.74 -4.55
CA PHE A 75 6.04 -0.31 -4.21
C PHE A 75 5.04 0.14 -3.15
N MET A 76 3.92 -0.58 -3.00
CA MET A 76 2.95 -0.32 -1.94
C MET A 76 3.40 -0.86 -0.57
N CYS A 77 4.47 -1.65 -0.52
CA CYS A 77 5.02 -2.25 0.70
C CYS A 77 6.09 -1.35 1.36
N ASP A 78 5.80 -0.05 1.43
CA ASP A 78 6.68 1.04 1.84
C ASP A 78 7.32 0.95 3.24
N SER A 79 6.76 0.15 4.16
CA SER A 79 7.36 -0.14 5.47
C SER A 79 8.45 -1.22 5.45
N LYS A 80 8.82 -1.72 4.27
CA LYS A 80 9.86 -2.74 4.08
C LYS A 80 10.93 -2.24 3.12
N GLU A 81 12.16 -2.68 3.38
CA GLU A 81 13.27 -2.53 2.43
C GLU A 81 13.07 -3.55 1.30
N PHE A 82 12.83 -3.08 0.08
CA PHE A 82 12.57 -3.94 -1.08
C PHE A 82 13.41 -3.59 -2.30
N GLU A 83 14.05 -2.43 -2.31
CA GLU A 83 14.66 -1.78 -3.46
C GLU A 83 15.73 -2.67 -4.10
N MET A 84 16.60 -3.27 -3.29
CA MET A 84 17.65 -4.17 -3.77
C MET A 84 17.07 -5.45 -4.40
N ALA A 85 16.11 -6.08 -3.73
CA ALA A 85 15.45 -7.28 -4.25
C ALA A 85 14.66 -6.99 -5.54
N LEU A 86 13.98 -5.84 -5.59
CA LEU A 86 13.21 -5.42 -6.74
C LEU A 86 14.11 -5.06 -7.94
N LEU A 87 15.24 -4.39 -7.69
CA LEU A 87 16.26 -4.12 -8.70
C LEU A 87 16.79 -5.44 -9.29
N GLU A 88 17.17 -6.39 -8.44
CA GLU A 88 17.64 -7.71 -8.88
C GLU A 88 16.57 -8.43 -9.70
N TYR A 89 15.32 -8.44 -9.23
CA TYR A 89 14.17 -9.04 -9.91
C TYR A 89 13.98 -8.48 -11.33
N ILE A 90 14.07 -7.16 -11.49
CA ILE A 90 13.96 -6.50 -12.80
C ILE A 90 15.15 -6.88 -13.70
N ILE A 91 16.37 -6.87 -13.17
CA ILE A 91 17.57 -7.21 -13.96
C ILE A 91 17.55 -8.67 -14.43
N ILE A 92 17.18 -9.62 -13.57
CA ILE A 92 17.08 -11.03 -13.98
C ILE A 92 15.94 -11.23 -14.98
N GLY A 93 14.82 -10.51 -14.83
CA GLY A 93 13.70 -10.56 -15.77
C GLY A 93 14.06 -10.08 -17.17
N PHE A 94 14.84 -9.01 -17.28
CA PHE A 94 15.33 -8.54 -18.59
C PHE A 94 16.30 -9.53 -19.26
N LYS A 95 16.99 -10.39 -18.48
CA LYS A 95 17.88 -11.44 -19.00
C LYS A 95 17.11 -12.70 -19.40
N ASP A 96 16.24 -13.18 -18.51
CA ASP A 96 15.44 -14.39 -18.71
C ASP A 96 14.15 -14.31 -17.89
N LEU A 97 13.02 -14.18 -18.60
CA LEU A 97 11.69 -14.09 -17.99
C LEU A 97 11.33 -15.32 -17.15
N LYS A 98 11.92 -16.49 -17.41
CA LYS A 98 11.67 -17.70 -16.60
C LYS A 98 12.18 -17.54 -15.17
N GLN A 99 13.22 -16.74 -14.96
CA GLN A 99 13.77 -16.49 -13.62
C GLN A 99 12.79 -15.73 -12.72
N LEU A 100 11.85 -14.99 -13.28
CA LEU A 100 10.82 -14.26 -12.51
C LEU A 100 9.91 -15.20 -11.70
N TYR A 101 9.87 -16.48 -12.06
CA TYR A 101 9.09 -17.54 -11.41
C TYR A 101 9.98 -18.50 -10.60
N ASN A 102 11.30 -18.35 -10.64
CA ASN A 102 12.24 -19.24 -9.97
C ASN A 102 12.35 -18.89 -8.48
N ILE A 103 11.60 -19.60 -7.64
CA ILE A 103 11.60 -19.39 -6.18
C ILE A 103 12.93 -19.71 -5.48
N ASN A 104 13.87 -20.38 -6.15
CA ASN A 104 15.22 -20.57 -5.61
C ASN A 104 16.05 -19.28 -5.67
N ASN A 105 15.62 -18.30 -6.47
CA ASN A 105 16.19 -16.97 -6.41
C ASN A 105 15.64 -16.24 -5.16
N SER A 106 16.54 -15.78 -4.29
CA SER A 106 16.21 -15.11 -3.04
C SER A 106 15.36 -13.85 -3.25
N CYS A 107 15.62 -13.07 -4.30
CA CYS A 107 14.84 -11.86 -4.59
C CYS A 107 13.40 -12.23 -4.95
N VAL A 108 13.19 -13.26 -5.78
CA VAL A 108 11.87 -13.74 -6.17
C VAL A 108 11.10 -14.27 -4.96
N PHE A 109 11.74 -15.08 -4.12
CA PHE A 109 11.12 -15.60 -2.91
C PHE A 109 10.70 -14.49 -1.94
N TYR A 110 11.57 -13.51 -1.73
CA TYR A 110 11.29 -12.37 -0.85
C TYR A 110 10.13 -11.54 -1.37
N LEU A 111 10.14 -11.15 -2.64
CA LEU A 111 9.07 -10.35 -3.24
C LEU A 111 7.73 -11.11 -3.25
N ASN A 112 7.73 -12.41 -3.54
CA ASN A 112 6.51 -13.24 -3.43
C ASN A 112 5.94 -13.25 -2.00
N SER A 113 6.82 -13.36 -1.00
CA SER A 113 6.42 -13.35 0.40
C SER A 113 5.84 -12.00 0.82
N LEU A 114 6.45 -10.91 0.33
CA LEU A 114 6.03 -9.54 0.61
C LEU A 114 4.69 -9.21 -0.05
N GLU A 115 4.49 -9.57 -1.32
CA GLU A 115 3.21 -9.41 -2.02
C GLU A 115 2.09 -10.23 -1.35
N LYS A 116 2.39 -11.45 -0.90
CA LYS A 116 1.44 -12.26 -0.15
C LYS A 116 1.05 -11.61 1.18
N GLU A 117 2.01 -10.97 1.86
CA GLU A 117 1.74 -10.21 3.07
C GLU A 117 0.83 -9.01 2.78
N LEU A 118 1.09 -8.27 1.69
CA LEU A 118 0.26 -7.16 1.22
C LEU A 118 -1.19 -7.61 1.01
N PHE A 119 -1.41 -8.66 0.23
CA PHE A 119 -2.78 -9.09 -0.07
C PHE A 119 -3.52 -9.68 1.13
N ARG A 120 -2.83 -10.31 2.07
CA ARG A 120 -3.41 -10.71 3.36
C ARG A 120 -3.89 -9.51 4.16
N LEU A 121 -3.10 -8.44 4.18
CA LEU A 121 -3.46 -7.19 4.84
C LEU A 121 -4.65 -6.53 4.15
N VAL A 122 -4.60 -6.36 2.83
CA VAL A 122 -5.71 -5.83 2.01
C VAL A 122 -7.02 -6.59 2.28
N HIS A 123 -6.97 -7.94 2.27
CA HIS A 123 -8.16 -8.76 2.51
C HIS A 123 -8.75 -8.57 3.90
N LYS A 124 -7.92 -8.43 4.94
CA LYS A 124 -8.39 -8.08 6.29
C LYS A 124 -9.04 -6.71 6.31
N MET A 125 -8.42 -5.73 5.66
CA MET A 125 -8.87 -4.34 5.64
C MET A 125 -10.24 -4.17 4.97
N TYR A 126 -10.60 -5.01 3.98
CA TYR A 126 -11.97 -5.06 3.45
C TYR A 126 -13.04 -5.28 4.52
N ALA A 127 -12.72 -6.06 5.57
CA ALA A 127 -13.64 -6.36 6.66
C ALA A 127 -13.48 -5.42 7.87
N PHE A 128 -12.34 -4.75 8.00
CA PHE A 128 -12.04 -3.91 9.18
C PHE A 128 -12.48 -2.47 9.02
N ILE A 129 -12.48 -1.94 7.80
CA ILE A 129 -12.93 -0.56 7.58
C ILE A 129 -14.37 -0.39 8.07
N ARG A 130 -14.61 0.69 8.80
CA ARG A 130 -15.96 1.19 9.11
C ARG A 130 -16.15 2.48 8.36
N PHE A 131 -17.33 2.62 7.78
CA PHE A 131 -17.75 3.87 7.16
C PHE A 131 -18.68 4.58 8.12
N GLU A 132 -18.38 5.85 8.37
CA GLU A 132 -19.19 6.79 9.13
C GLU A 132 -19.83 7.77 8.14
N GLU A 133 -21.12 8.05 8.27
CA GLU A 133 -21.83 8.99 7.40
C GLU A 133 -21.53 10.44 7.80
N LEU A 134 -21.07 11.25 6.85
CA LEU A 134 -20.86 12.69 7.01
C LEU A 134 -22.18 13.46 6.84
N GLU A 135 -22.19 14.75 7.22
CA GLU A 135 -23.38 15.61 7.12
C GLU A 135 -23.99 15.66 5.70
N ASP A 136 -23.15 15.59 4.67
CA ASP A 136 -23.57 15.59 3.26
C ASP A 136 -23.96 14.19 2.72
N GLY A 137 -23.95 13.17 3.57
CA GLY A 137 -24.22 11.77 3.21
C GLY A 137 -23.02 11.02 2.63
N THR A 138 -21.84 11.64 2.53
CA THR A 138 -20.61 10.96 2.11
C THR A 138 -20.18 9.93 3.15
N LEU A 139 -19.78 8.74 2.71
CA LEU A 139 -19.26 7.71 3.59
C LEU A 139 -17.76 7.88 3.83
N TYR A 140 -17.36 8.07 5.09
CA TYR A 140 -15.97 8.28 5.46
C TYR A 140 -15.39 7.08 6.20
N GLY A 141 -14.34 6.48 5.65
CA GLY A 141 -13.62 5.35 6.22
C GLY A 141 -12.19 5.69 6.60
N LYS A 142 -11.88 5.64 7.90
CA LYS A 142 -10.53 5.84 8.44
C LYS A 142 -9.77 4.51 8.48
N ILE A 143 -8.50 4.54 8.09
CA ILE A 143 -7.59 3.41 8.25
C ILE A 143 -6.20 3.87 8.70
N GLU A 144 -5.51 2.97 9.39
CA GLU A 144 -4.06 2.98 9.50
C GLU A 144 -3.55 1.60 9.12
N SER A 145 -2.50 1.55 8.31
CA SER A 145 -2.01 0.29 7.76
C SER A 145 -0.50 0.27 7.65
N LYS A 146 0.08 -0.92 7.80
CA LYS A 146 1.50 -1.17 7.59
C LYS A 146 1.95 -0.91 6.15
N PHE A 147 1.09 -1.16 5.17
CA PHE A 147 1.35 -0.93 3.74
C PHE A 147 0.35 0.04 3.15
N ASN A 148 0.68 0.67 2.02
CA ASN A 148 -0.24 1.50 1.29
C ASN A 148 -1.33 0.64 0.64
N VAL A 149 -2.49 0.55 1.28
CA VAL A 149 -3.62 -0.26 0.82
C VAL A 149 -4.74 0.55 0.17
N VAL A 150 -4.60 1.88 0.15
CA VAL A 150 -5.65 2.85 -0.22
C VAL A 150 -6.26 2.54 -1.59
N TYR A 151 -5.40 2.33 -2.60
CA TYR A 151 -5.86 1.99 -3.95
C TYR A 151 -6.65 0.67 -4.01
N PHE A 152 -6.21 -0.37 -3.31
CA PHE A 152 -6.87 -1.67 -3.30
C PHE A 152 -8.25 -1.59 -2.63
N LEU A 153 -8.33 -0.87 -1.51
CA LEU A 153 -9.60 -0.64 -0.81
C LEU A 153 -10.56 0.19 -1.67
N GLY A 154 -10.09 1.31 -2.24
CA GLY A 154 -10.89 2.13 -3.13
C GLY A 154 -11.48 1.32 -4.29
N LYS A 155 -10.64 0.54 -4.99
CA LYS A 155 -11.10 -0.35 -6.07
C LYS A 155 -12.12 -1.40 -5.62
N HIS A 156 -11.98 -1.93 -4.40
CA HIS A 156 -12.93 -2.88 -3.84
C HIS A 156 -14.28 -2.22 -3.55
N PHE A 157 -14.29 -1.06 -2.90
CA PHE A 157 -15.51 -0.37 -2.50
C PHE A 157 -16.19 0.37 -3.66
N LEU A 158 -15.47 0.78 -4.70
CA LEU A 158 -16.07 1.26 -5.97
C LEU A 158 -17.10 0.26 -6.53
N LYS A 159 -16.80 -1.04 -6.44
CA LYS A 159 -17.70 -2.10 -6.93
C LYS A 159 -18.90 -2.35 -6.02
N ARG A 160 -18.86 -1.88 -4.78
CA ARG A 160 -19.87 -2.15 -3.74
C ARG A 160 -20.76 -0.94 -3.46
N PHE A 161 -20.20 0.26 -3.59
CA PHE A 161 -20.81 1.56 -3.30
C PHE A 161 -20.81 2.44 -4.54
N ASN A 162 -21.17 1.88 -5.70
CA ASN A 162 -21.15 2.63 -6.97
C ASN A 162 -22.00 3.92 -6.90
N ASN A 163 -23.14 3.87 -6.20
CA ASN A 163 -24.09 4.98 -6.11
C ASN A 163 -23.88 5.90 -4.88
N GLN A 164 -22.80 5.73 -4.10
CA GLN A 164 -22.55 6.52 -2.90
C GLN A 164 -21.21 7.22 -2.98
N ASN A 165 -21.14 8.46 -2.49
CA ASN A 165 -19.87 9.15 -2.31
C ASN A 165 -19.15 8.52 -1.14
N PHE A 166 -17.84 8.28 -1.29
CA PHE A 166 -17.06 7.72 -0.20
C PHE A 166 -15.60 8.16 -0.25
N ILE A 167 -15.01 8.23 0.93
CA ILE A 167 -13.61 8.57 1.15
C ILE A 167 -12.99 7.47 2.01
N ILE A 168 -11.86 6.92 1.58
CA ILE A 168 -11.04 6.00 2.38
C ILE A 168 -9.72 6.70 2.66
N HIS A 169 -9.49 7.10 3.91
CA HIS A 169 -8.35 7.89 4.32
C HIS A 169 -7.37 7.07 5.16
N ASP A 170 -6.16 6.88 4.64
CA ASP A 170 -5.01 6.38 5.39
C ASP A 170 -4.37 7.54 6.17
N LEU A 171 -4.64 7.58 7.46
CA LEU A 171 -4.24 8.66 8.36
C LEU A 171 -2.72 8.75 8.52
N ASN A 172 -2.02 7.61 8.50
CA ASN A 172 -0.56 7.56 8.65
C ASN A 172 0.13 8.15 7.41
N ARG A 173 -0.39 7.83 6.22
CA ARG A 173 0.17 8.31 4.94
C ARG A 173 -0.39 9.65 4.50
N LYS A 174 -1.42 10.16 5.19
CA LYS A 174 -2.19 11.34 4.78
C LYS A 174 -2.63 11.21 3.31
N LEU A 175 -3.14 10.04 2.95
CA LEU A 175 -3.50 9.69 1.58
C LEU A 175 -4.93 9.16 1.57
N ALA A 176 -5.77 9.67 0.68
CA ALA A 176 -7.14 9.21 0.57
C ALA A 176 -7.52 8.77 -0.84
N PHE A 177 -8.33 7.72 -0.91
CA PHE A 177 -9.12 7.41 -2.08
C PHE A 177 -10.44 8.17 -1.96
N VAL A 178 -10.71 9.09 -2.89
CA VAL A 178 -11.89 9.93 -2.89
C VAL A 178 -12.74 9.54 -4.10
N LYS A 179 -13.99 9.19 -3.85
CA LYS A 179 -15.01 8.97 -4.90
C LYS A 179 -16.17 9.93 -4.69
N ILE A 180 -16.43 10.75 -5.70
CA ILE A 180 -17.54 11.71 -5.75
C ILE A 180 -18.25 11.51 -7.09
N ASP A 181 -19.54 11.23 -7.07
CA ASP A 181 -20.38 10.94 -8.24
C ASP A 181 -19.82 9.79 -9.09
N GLU A 182 -19.32 10.07 -10.30
CA GLU A 182 -18.69 9.06 -11.19
C GLU A 182 -17.17 9.18 -11.20
N GLU A 183 -16.61 10.19 -10.52
CA GLU A 183 -15.19 10.46 -10.48
C GLU A 183 -14.53 9.85 -9.25
N PHE A 184 -13.31 9.36 -9.42
CA PHE A 184 -12.49 8.92 -8.31
C PHE A 184 -11.02 9.27 -8.51
N SER A 185 -10.34 9.53 -7.41
CA SER A 185 -8.92 9.88 -7.40
C SER A 185 -8.25 9.45 -6.10
N ILE A 186 -6.92 9.41 -6.12
CA ILE A 186 -6.11 9.30 -4.91
C ILE A 186 -5.49 10.68 -4.68
N GLN A 187 -5.66 11.22 -3.47
CA GLN A 187 -5.25 12.56 -3.11
C GLN A 187 -4.42 12.55 -1.83
N GLU A 188 -3.37 13.36 -1.79
CA GLU A 188 -2.67 13.69 -0.55
C GLU A 188 -3.47 14.71 0.26
N ILE A 189 -3.59 14.46 1.57
CA ILE A 189 -4.34 15.30 2.50
C ILE A 189 -3.34 16.13 3.29
N ALA A 190 -3.20 17.40 2.91
CA ALA A 190 -2.31 18.33 3.61
C ALA A 190 -2.79 18.66 5.03
N TYR A 191 -4.11 18.79 5.20
CA TYR A 191 -4.77 19.16 6.44
C TYR A 191 -6.10 18.44 6.57
N PHE A 192 -6.42 17.99 7.78
CA PHE A 192 -7.64 17.25 8.08
C PHE A 192 -8.28 17.83 9.34
N ASP A 193 -9.40 18.53 9.17
CA ASP A 193 -10.29 18.85 10.29
C ASP A 193 -11.14 17.62 10.63
N GLU A 194 -11.54 17.51 11.90
CA GLU A 194 -12.48 16.49 12.31
C GLU A 194 -13.82 16.71 11.58
N PRO A 195 -14.32 15.71 10.84
CA PRO A 195 -15.47 15.92 9.98
C PRO A 195 -16.75 15.98 10.80
N ILE A 196 -17.73 16.73 10.30
CA ILE A 196 -19.05 16.79 10.91
C ILE A 196 -19.85 15.57 10.45
N TYR A 197 -20.27 14.77 11.42
CA TYR A 197 -21.04 13.55 11.17
C TYR A 197 -22.53 13.85 10.98
N SER A 198 -23.18 13.00 10.19
CA SER A 198 -24.63 12.97 10.03
C SER A 198 -25.33 12.78 11.39
N SER A 199 -26.48 13.43 11.56
CA SER A 199 -27.36 13.19 12.73
C SER A 199 -27.82 11.73 12.85
N ASN A 200 -27.79 10.95 11.76
CA ASN A 200 -28.12 9.53 11.75
C ASN A 200 -26.92 8.62 12.08
N GLU A 201 -25.68 9.13 12.09
CA GLU A 201 -24.49 8.29 12.26
C GLU A 201 -24.51 7.55 13.61
N GLU A 202 -24.94 8.20 14.69
CA GLU A 202 -25.07 7.56 16.00
C GLU A 202 -26.01 6.32 15.96
N LYS A 203 -27.05 6.38 15.11
CA LYS A 203 -27.97 5.25 14.90
C LYS A 203 -27.25 4.10 14.18
N PHE A 204 -26.45 4.37 13.16
CA PHE A 204 -25.68 3.35 12.45
C PHE A 204 -24.65 2.67 13.36
N GLN A 205 -23.97 3.43 14.22
CA GLN A 205 -23.05 2.85 15.21
C GLN A 205 -23.77 1.92 16.20
N LYS A 206 -24.96 2.30 16.68
CA LYS A 206 -25.78 1.43 17.54
C LYS A 206 -26.20 0.14 16.82
N LEU A 207 -26.56 0.20 15.55
CA LEU A 207 -26.87 -0.98 14.74
C LEU A 207 -25.64 -1.89 14.60
N TRP A 208 -24.46 -1.30 14.38
CA TRP A 208 -23.22 -2.06 14.27
C TRP A 208 -22.84 -2.77 15.58
N LYS A 209 -22.88 -2.04 16.71
CA LYS A 209 -22.69 -2.61 18.07
C LYS A 209 -23.68 -3.76 18.33
N SER A 210 -24.94 -3.58 17.95
CA SER A 210 -26.00 -4.59 18.12
C SER A 210 -25.74 -5.84 17.28
N PHE A 211 -25.36 -5.66 16.02
CA PHE A 211 -24.98 -6.76 15.12
C PHE A 211 -23.79 -7.53 15.68
N PHE A 212 -22.71 -6.84 16.06
CA PHE A 212 -21.49 -7.45 16.60
C PHE A 212 -21.79 -8.29 17.85
N LYS A 213 -22.60 -7.77 18.77
CA LYS A 213 -23.05 -8.50 19.96
C LYS A 213 -23.94 -9.70 19.60
N GLY A 214 -24.83 -9.55 18.62
CA GLY A 214 -25.77 -10.59 18.20
C GLY A 214 -25.10 -11.80 17.53
N VAL A 215 -24.01 -11.58 16.79
CA VAL A 215 -23.25 -12.68 16.16
C VAL A 215 -22.18 -13.29 17.08
N THR A 216 -21.94 -12.70 18.25
CA THR A 216 -20.93 -13.18 19.20
C THR A 216 -21.41 -14.41 19.96
N ILE A 217 -20.70 -15.53 19.81
CA ILE A 217 -20.92 -16.75 20.60
C ILE A 217 -20.12 -16.65 21.90
N LYS A 218 -20.82 -16.45 23.03
CA LYS A 218 -20.19 -16.15 24.33
C LYS A 218 -19.25 -17.25 24.81
N GLU A 219 -19.59 -18.50 24.55
CA GLU A 219 -18.82 -19.68 24.93
C GLU A 219 -17.49 -19.80 24.17
N ARG A 220 -17.33 -19.07 23.05
CA ARG A 220 -16.13 -19.08 22.21
C ARG A 220 -15.26 -17.84 22.37
N ILE A 221 -15.55 -16.98 23.36
CA ILE A 221 -14.79 -15.75 23.58
C ILE A 221 -13.34 -16.09 23.96
N ASN A 222 -12.41 -15.67 23.10
CA ASN A 222 -10.98 -15.68 23.37
C ASN A 222 -10.40 -14.32 22.97
N LEU A 223 -10.27 -13.43 23.96
CA LEU A 223 -9.86 -12.03 23.74
C LEU A 223 -8.45 -11.93 23.17
N LYS A 224 -7.52 -12.79 23.61
CA LYS A 224 -6.14 -12.82 23.09
C LYS A 224 -6.11 -13.21 21.61
N LEU A 225 -6.85 -14.24 21.23
CA LEU A 225 -6.97 -14.63 19.82
C LEU A 225 -7.64 -13.54 18.99
N GLN A 226 -8.72 -12.94 19.50
CA GLN A 226 -9.41 -11.86 18.82
C GLN A 226 -8.49 -10.64 18.61
N GLN A 227 -7.65 -10.29 19.58
CA GLN A 227 -6.67 -9.20 19.45
C GLN A 227 -5.57 -9.53 18.43
N ASN A 228 -5.14 -10.80 18.34
CA ASN A 228 -4.21 -11.22 17.30
C ASN A 228 -4.83 -11.18 15.89
N LEU A 229 -6.13 -11.50 15.77
CA LEU A 229 -6.84 -11.50 14.50
C LEU A 229 -7.21 -10.08 14.05
N VAL A 230 -7.64 -9.24 14.99
CA VAL A 230 -7.99 -7.82 14.84
C VAL A 230 -7.11 -6.99 15.78
N PRO A 231 -5.88 -6.63 15.33
CA PRO A 231 -4.95 -5.80 16.10
C PRO A 231 -5.56 -4.49 16.60
N LEU A 232 -5.05 -4.01 17.75
CA LEU A 232 -5.56 -2.82 18.44
C LEU A 232 -5.58 -1.57 17.55
N VAL A 233 -4.56 -1.39 16.70
CA VAL A 233 -4.48 -0.26 15.74
C VAL A 233 -5.73 -0.16 14.86
N TYR A 234 -6.32 -1.28 14.45
CA TYR A 234 -7.55 -1.26 13.64
C TYR A 234 -8.79 -1.04 14.50
N ARG A 235 -8.79 -1.55 15.74
CA ARG A 235 -9.92 -1.38 16.67
C ARG A 235 -10.17 0.09 17.01
N THR A 236 -9.13 0.92 16.97
CA THR A 236 -9.22 2.38 17.10
C THR A 236 -10.18 3.02 16.10
N TYR A 237 -10.50 2.33 15.00
CA TYR A 237 -11.39 2.82 13.93
C TYR A 237 -12.68 2.00 13.80
N MET A 238 -13.00 1.19 14.82
CA MET A 238 -14.09 0.23 14.78
C MET A 238 -15.09 0.50 15.90
N SER A 239 -16.27 1.01 15.55
CA SER A 239 -17.29 1.47 16.49
C SER A 239 -17.77 0.44 17.50
N GLU A 240 -17.64 -0.86 17.18
CA GLU A 240 -18.00 -1.95 18.09
C GLU A 240 -17.05 -2.14 19.29
N PHE A 241 -15.86 -1.53 19.26
CA PHE A 241 -14.87 -1.62 20.32
C PHE A 241 -14.84 -0.38 21.24
N PHE A 242 -15.69 0.62 20.99
CA PHE A 242 -15.90 1.76 21.87
C PHE A 242 -17.04 1.49 22.84
N ASP A 243 -16.96 2.08 24.04
CA ASP A 243 -18.03 2.02 25.05
C ASP A 243 -19.28 2.78 24.58
#